data_AF-A2E183-F1
#
_entry.id   AF-A2E183-F1
#
_cell.length_a   1.000
_cell.length_b   1.000
_cell.length_c   1.000
_cell.angle_alpha   90.00
_cell.angle_beta   90.00
_cell.angle_gamma   90.00
#
_symmetry.space_group_name_H-M   'P 1'
#
loop_
_entity.id
_entity.type
_entity.pdbx_description
1 polymer ?
#
loop_
_entity_poly.entity_id
_entity_poly.type
_entity_poly.pdbx_seq_one_letter_code
_entity_poly.pdbx_strand_id
1 'polypeptide(L)' 'MSGGIELNYEYAGAHIKDYIENNSLFDTFEVNDIKTIMKYAKLTSDDFNTLLNQSRSHVKACELFICTRKANISINNL' A
#
# COMPACT_ATOMS: atom_id res chain seq x y z
N MET A 1 26.52 9.61 9.11
CA MET A 1 25.37 8.73 9.37
C MET A 1 24.13 9.60 9.32
N SER A 2 23.43 9.65 8.19
CA SER A 2 22.17 10.40 8.08
C SER A 2 21.09 9.60 8.80
N GLY A 3 20.51 10.16 9.86
CA GLY A 3 19.37 9.61 10.59
C GLY A 3 18.14 9.53 9.69
N GLY A 4 18.12 8.55 8.78
CA GLY A 4 16.94 8.20 8.01
C GLY A 4 15.85 7.82 9.00
N ILE A 5 14.71 8.49 8.91
CA ILE A 5 13.49 8.14 9.63
C ILE A 5 13.28 6.65 9.34
N GLU A 6 13.42 5.79 10.34
CA GLU A 6 13.05 4.38 10.18
C GLU A 6 11.57 4.37 9.84
N LEU A 7 11.27 4.11 8.56
CA LEU A 7 9.89 4.01 8.08
C LEU A 7 9.24 2.87 8.87
N ASN A 8 8.30 3.24 9.74
CA ASN A 8 7.54 2.27 10.50
C ASN A 8 6.49 1.64 9.58
N TYR A 9 6.89 0.59 8.86
CA TYR A 9 6.04 -0.11 7.90
C TYR A 9 4.81 -0.76 8.55
N GLU A 10 4.91 -1.14 9.83
CA GLU A 10 3.78 -1.67 10.59
C GLU A 10 2.73 -0.59 10.82
N TYR A 11 3.15 0.60 11.25
CA TYR A 11 2.28 1.77 11.39
C TYR A 11 1.65 2.17 10.04
N ALA A 12 2.46 2.29 8.99
CA ALA A 12 1.96 2.61 7.66
C ALA A 12 0.96 1.56 7.14
N GLY A 13 1.17 0.28 7.45
CA GLY A 13 0.22 -0.78 7.09
C GLY A 13 -1.07 -0.73 7.88
N ALA A 14 -0.99 -0.48 9.19
CA ALA A 14 -2.17 -0.30 10.05
C ALA A 14 -3.02 0.92 9.64
N HIS A 15 -2.37 1.97 9.13
CA HIS A 15 -2.97 3.21 8.66
C HIS A 15 -3.05 3.32 7.13
N ILE A 16 -3.00 2.19 6.41
CA ILE A 16 -2.99 2.17 4.93
C ILE A 16 -4.18 2.93 4.32
N LYS A 17 -5.33 2.92 4.99
CA LYS A 17 -6.56 3.58 4.53
C LYS A 17 -6.39 5.08 4.38
N ASP A 18 -5.69 5.71 5.31
CA ASP A 18 -5.42 7.16 5.27
C ASP A 18 -4.64 7.52 3.98
N TYR A 19 -3.70 6.66 3.55
CA TYR A 19 -2.95 6.87 2.31
C TYR A 19 -3.77 6.58 1.05
N ILE A 20 -4.70 5.63 1.11
CA ILE A 20 -5.62 5.33 -0.01
C ILE A 20 -6.63 6.47 -0.16
N GLU A 21 -7.24 6.94 0.92
CA GLU A 21 -8.20 8.06 0.90
C GLU A 21 -7.57 9.35 0.38
N ASN A 22 -6.32 9.61 0.74
CA ASN A 22 -5.57 10.78 0.28
C ASN A 22 -4.87 10.57 -1.08
N ASN A 23 -5.01 9.40 -1.72
CA ASN A 23 -4.31 9.05 -2.95
C ASN A 23 -2.79 9.33 -2.90
N SER A 24 -2.15 9.10 -1.75
CA SER A 24 -0.76 9.51 -1.50
C SER A 24 0.20 8.34 -1.33
N LEU A 25 -0.30 7.10 -1.33
CA LEU A 25 0.50 5.90 -1.06
C LEU A 25 1.67 5.76 -2.04
N PHE A 26 1.41 5.90 -3.35
CA PHE A 26 2.41 5.74 -4.40
C PHE A 26 3.31 6.96 -4.58
N ASP A 27 2.93 8.11 -4.01
CA ASP A 27 3.76 9.33 -3.98
C ASP A 27 4.71 9.35 -2.78
N THR A 28 4.31 8.71 -1.68
CA THR A 28 5.03 8.73 -0.41
C THR A 28 6.05 7.59 -0.29
N PHE A 29 5.74 6.42 -0.86
CA PHE A 29 6.52 5.20 -0.64
C PHE A 29 7.01 4.60 -1.95
N GLU A 30 8.22 4.04 -1.93
CA GLU A 30 8.72 3.27 -3.05
C GLU A 30 8.04 1.90 -3.16
N VAL A 31 8.11 1.27 -4.32
CA VAL A 31 7.47 -0.03 -4.60
C VAL A 31 7.88 -1.12 -3.58
N ASN A 32 9.14 -1.12 -3.14
CA ASN A 32 9.64 -2.09 -2.16
C ASN A 32 9.10 -1.82 -0.73
N ASP A 33 8.86 -0.55 -0.41
CA ASP A 33 8.28 -0.13 0.86
C ASP A 33 6.81 -0.52 0.88
N ILE A 34 6.06 -0.18 -0.18
CA ILE A 34 4.64 -0.57 -0.34
C ILE A 34 4.49 -2.09 -0.21
N LYS A 35 5.38 -2.88 -0.81
CA LYS A 35 5.39 -4.34 -0.67
C LYS A 35 5.53 -4.80 0.78
N THR A 36 6.27 -4.07 1.61
CA THR A 36 6.47 -4.37 3.03
C THR A 36 5.27 -3.92 3.85
N ILE A 37 4.78 -2.71 3.61
CA ILE A 37 3.55 -2.14 4.19
C ILE A 37 2.35 -3.08 3.93
N MET A 38 2.23 -3.61 2.72
CA MET A 38 1.13 -4.52 2.34
C MET A 38 1.05 -5.80 3.17
N LYS A 39 2.15 -6.23 3.81
CA LYS A 39 2.14 -7.40 4.71
C LYS A 39 1.41 -7.11 6.02
N TYR A 40 1.41 -5.85 6.45
CA TYR A 40 0.79 -5.39 7.69
C TYR A 40 -0.60 -4.79 7.44
N ALA A 41 -0.85 -4.35 6.20
CA ALA A 41 -2.14 -3.83 5.77
C ALA A 41 -3.25 -4.89 5.82
N LYS A 42 -4.40 -4.46 6.32
CA LYS A 42 -5.68 -5.18 6.19
C LYS A 42 -6.60 -4.34 5.31
N LEU A 43 -6.86 -4.82 4.11
CA LEU A 43 -7.66 -4.12 3.12
C LEU A 43 -9.01 -4.83 2.96
N THR A 44 -10.07 -4.06 2.71
CA THR A 44 -11.29 -4.61 2.11
C THR A 44 -11.11 -4.75 0.60
N SER A 45 -12.07 -5.43 -0.04
CA SER A 45 -12.08 -5.52 -1.50
C SER A 45 -12.19 -4.13 -2.16
N ASP A 46 -12.94 -3.22 -1.54
CA ASP A 46 -13.13 -1.85 -2.03
C ASP A 46 -11.87 -0.99 -1.88
N ASP A 47 -11.17 -1.11 -0.75
CA ASP A 47 -9.88 -0.45 -0.53
C ASP A 47 -8.85 -0.91 -1.58
N PHE A 48 -8.81 -2.22 -1.84
CA PHE A 48 -7.88 -2.81 -2.81
C PHE A 48 -8.21 -2.37 -4.25
N ASN A 49 -9.48 -2.36 -4.64
CA ASN A 49 -9.90 -1.87 -5.95
C ASN A 49 -9.54 -0.39 -6.16
N THR A 50 -9.71 0.43 -5.12
CA THR A 50 -9.33 1.85 -5.15
C THR A 50 -7.82 1.99 -5.37
N LEU A 51 -7.02 1.24 -4.61
CA LEU A 51 -5.56 1.23 -4.73
C LEU A 51 -5.09 0.83 -6.14
N LEU A 52 -5.70 -0.21 -6.74
CA LEU A 52 -5.39 -0.64 -8.11
C LEU A 52 -5.72 0.43 -9.17
N ASN A 53 -6.73 1.26 -8.94
CA ASN A 53 -7.04 2.36 -9.84
C ASN A 53 -6.02 3.50 -9.70
N GLN A 54 -5.66 3.85 -8.47
CA GLN A 54 -4.66 4.89 -8.16
C GLN A 54 -3.27 4.55 -8.69
N SER A 55 -2.91 3.26 -8.67
CA SER A 55 -1.59 2.81 -9.12
C SER A 55 -1.35 3.00 -10.62
N ARG A 56 -2.41 3.10 -11.44
CA ARG A 56 -2.32 3.11 -12.92
C ARG A 56 -1.47 4.25 -13.47
N SER A 57 -1.44 5.39 -12.79
CA SER A 57 -0.65 6.55 -13.19
C SER A 57 0.74 6.61 -12.57
N HIS A 58 1.04 5.75 -11.59
CA HIS A 58 2.26 5.83 -10.77
C HIS A 58 3.24 4.69 -11.03
N VAL A 59 2.74 3.48 -11.33
CA VAL A 59 3.59 2.28 -11.44
C VAL A 59 3.20 1.41 -12.63
N LYS A 60 4.16 0.64 -13.15
CA LYS A 60 3.90 -0.35 -14.20
C LYS A 60 3.14 -1.55 -13.63
N ALA A 61 2.43 -2.28 -14.49
CA ALA A 61 1.67 -3.47 -14.09
C ALA A 61 2.54 -4.54 -13.37
N CYS A 62 3.81 -4.71 -13.77
CA CYS A 62 4.73 -5.63 -13.11
C CYS A 62 5.10 -5.20 -11.69
N GLU A 63 5.30 -3.90 -11.47
CA GLU A 63 5.60 -3.31 -10.15
C GLU A 63 4.38 -3.39 -9.24
N LEU A 64 3.20 -3.10 -9.79
CA LEU A 64 1.92 -3.25 -9.09
C LEU A 64 1.73 -4.68 -8.58
N PHE A 65 1.98 -5.68 -9.42
CA PHE A 65 1.94 -7.08 -9.01
C PHE A 65 2.93 -7.38 -7.88
N ILE A 66 4.15 -6.85 -7.96
CA ILE A 66 5.18 -7.08 -6.93
C ILE A 66 4.76 -6.50 -5.57
N CYS A 67 4.18 -5.30 -5.53
CA CYS A 67 3.81 -4.65 -4.28
C CYS A 67 2.50 -5.18 -3.69
N THR A 68 1.52 -5.58 -4.51
CA THR A 68 0.19 -6.00 -4.04
C THR A 68 0.04 -7.50 -3.75
N ARG A 69 0.89 -8.37 -4.30
CA ARG A 69 0.74 -9.84 -4.19
C ARG A 69 0.75 -10.41 -2.76
N LYS A 70 1.18 -9.64 -1.75
CA LYS A 70 1.21 -10.04 -0.33
C LYS A 70 0.13 -9.37 0.52
N ALA A 71 -0.75 -8.58 -0.10
CA ALA A 71 -1.82 -7.90 0.61
C ALA A 71 -2.80 -8.89 1.24
N ASN A 72 -3.20 -8.61 2.47
CA ASN A 72 -4.27 -9.34 3.13
C ASN A 72 -5.60 -8.64 2.86
N ILE A 73 -6.46 -9.28 2.06
CA ILE A 73 -7.74 -8.73 1.63
C ILE A 73 -8.87 -9.49 2.33
N SER A 74 -9.66 -8.77 3.13
CA SER A 74 -10.92 -9.27 3.66
C SER A 74 -11.99 -9.25 2.56
N ILE A 75 -12.52 -10.43 2.24
CA ILE A 75 -13.66 -10.59 1.31
C ILE A 75 -14.99 -10.32 2.03
N ASN A 76 -14.97 -10.34 3.36
CA ASN A 76 -16.14 -9.98 4.15
C ASN A 76 -16.25 -8.46 4.24
N ASN A 77 -17.12 -7.89 3.39
CA ASN A 77 -17.80 -6.63 3.69
C ASN A 77 -18.82 -6.94 4.81
N LEU A 78 -18.36 -6.95 6.06
CA LEU A 78 -19.21 -7.03 7.25
C LEU A 78 -19.08 -5.74 8.06
#